data_AF-A0A965I4R0-F1
#
_entry.id   AF-A0A965I4R0-F1
#
_cell.length_a   1.000
_cell.length_b   1.000
_cell.length_c   1.000
_cell.angle_alpha   90.00
_cell.angle_beta   90.00
_cell.angle_gamma   90.00
#
_symmetry.space_group_name_H-M   'P 1'
#
loop_
_entity.id
_entity.type
_entity.pdbx_description
1 polymer ?
#
loop_
_entity_poly.entity_id
_entity_poly.type
_entity_poly.pdbx_seq_one_letter_code
_entity_poly.pdbx_strand_id
1 'polypeptide(L)'
;MISLDVNGQLHVTKARPSDRLADVIRNEIGLTGTKIGCNAGDCGACTVLIDGNQTCACMVSAARAEGSKIITVEGLAENGQLNALQKSFHAFGAAQCGICTPGMLMAATDLLQHNPSPTEATIRDHLGGVLCRCTGYQKIIQAILNIETIDNAGIVDPGIGSAVGARAVKIDGIQKLTGAEKFGDDSAPKNSLWIRAIRSPFWRANFEIGDLKSFVKNTDGLLDILTAKDIPGNNGFGIYPDVKDQPALAEKTVRYRGEPVLALVGDHDAIYAIDDKDLPILWSEEEPLQGFDKPLAEGADLIHPSRPGNILAEGCV
;
A
#
# COMPACT_ATOMS: atom_id res chain seq x y z
N MET A 1 18.63 19.35 -9.11
CA MET A 1 19.33 18.09 -9.41
C MET A 1 19.94 17.63 -8.11
N ILE A 2 19.65 16.41 -7.68
CA ILE A 2 20.16 15.81 -6.44
C ILE A 2 20.94 14.56 -6.83
N SER A 3 22.10 14.33 -6.21
CA SER A 3 22.92 13.16 -6.49
C SER A 3 22.83 12.15 -5.35
N LEU A 4 22.38 10.93 -5.64
CA LEU A 4 22.19 9.87 -4.64
C LEU A 4 23.06 8.66 -5.00
N ASP A 5 23.86 8.16 -4.05
CA ASP A 5 24.55 6.88 -4.17
C ASP A 5 23.62 5.76 -3.66
N VAL A 6 23.04 5.00 -4.59
CA VAL A 6 22.11 3.90 -4.28
C VAL A 6 22.70 2.60 -4.80
N ASN A 7 22.87 1.63 -3.91
CA ASN A 7 23.48 0.33 -4.20
C ASN A 7 24.88 0.46 -4.85
N GLY A 8 25.66 1.48 -4.48
CA GLY A 8 27.00 1.73 -5.00
C GLY A 8 27.03 2.40 -6.38
N GLN A 9 25.89 2.86 -6.88
CA GLN A 9 25.76 3.58 -8.14
C GLN A 9 25.28 5.01 -7.89
N LEU A 10 25.99 5.98 -8.49
CA LEU A 10 25.62 7.39 -8.39
C LEU A 10 24.52 7.72 -9.40
N HIS A 11 23.36 8.14 -8.91
CA HIS A 11 22.22 8.57 -9.70
C HIS A 11 22.00 10.07 -9.56
N VAL A 12 21.97 10.78 -10.68
CA VAL A 12 21.62 12.21 -10.72
C VAL A 12 20.15 12.35 -11.08
N THR A 13 19.35 12.88 -10.16
CA THR A 13 17.89 12.95 -10.26
C THR A 13 17.41 14.39 -10.49
N LYS A 14 16.19 14.53 -11.01
CA LYS A 14 15.47 15.81 -11.15
C LYS A 14 14.65 16.16 -9.90
N ALA A 15 14.74 15.34 -8.85
CA ALA A 15 14.00 15.49 -7.61
C ALA A 15 14.19 16.88 -6.98
N ARG A 16 13.12 17.36 -6.34
CA ARG A 16 13.15 18.54 -5.49
C ARG A 16 13.78 18.17 -4.15
N PRO A 17 14.48 19.10 -3.47
CA PRO A 17 15.06 18.86 -2.15
C PRO A 17 14.11 18.27 -1.10
N SER A 18 12.82 18.63 -1.19
CA SER A 18 11.76 18.21 -0.27
C SER A 18 11.09 16.89 -0.63
N ASP A 19 11.34 16.32 -1.80
CA ASP A 19 10.72 15.06 -2.21
C ASP A 19 11.15 13.93 -1.27
N ARG A 20 10.24 13.00 -0.98
CA ARG A 20 10.55 11.87 -0.09
C ARG A 20 11.51 10.92 -0.80
N LEU A 21 12.50 10.43 -0.09
CA LEU A 21 13.53 9.54 -0.62
C LEU A 21 12.91 8.27 -1.22
N ALA A 22 11.87 7.71 -0.59
CA ALA A 22 11.16 6.55 -1.13
C ALA A 22 10.60 6.81 -2.54
N ASP A 23 10.01 7.99 -2.78
CA ASP A 23 9.45 8.35 -4.08
C ASP A 23 10.55 8.56 -5.12
N VAL A 24 11.67 9.18 -4.74
CA VAL A 24 12.82 9.37 -5.65
C VAL A 24 13.43 8.02 -6.06
N ILE A 25 13.66 7.12 -5.09
CA ILE A 25 14.17 5.76 -5.34
C ILE A 25 13.26 5.00 -6.31
N ARG A 26 11.94 5.07 -6.10
CA ARG A 26 10.98 4.33 -6.92
C ARG A 26 10.76 4.94 -8.30
N ASN A 27 10.48 6.24 -8.35
CA ASN A 27 9.91 6.88 -9.54
C ASN A 27 10.98 7.48 -10.47
N GLU A 28 12.09 7.97 -9.92
CA GLU A 28 13.19 8.53 -10.71
C GLU A 28 14.28 7.50 -10.98
N ILE A 29 14.70 6.75 -9.96
CA ILE A 29 15.77 5.74 -10.10
C ILE A 29 15.20 4.42 -10.65
N GLY A 30 13.95 4.07 -10.32
CA GLY A 30 13.28 2.87 -10.83
C GLY A 30 13.40 1.63 -9.94
N LEU A 31 13.92 1.79 -8.71
CA LEU A 31 14.11 0.71 -7.74
C LEU A 31 12.85 0.51 -6.91
N THR A 32 11.90 -0.26 -7.46
CA THR A 32 10.57 -0.46 -6.87
C THR A 32 10.56 -1.45 -5.71
N GLY A 33 11.69 -2.07 -5.35
CA GLY A 33 11.81 -2.99 -4.22
C GLY A 33 11.58 -2.29 -2.89
N THR A 34 11.90 -0.99 -2.78
CA THR A 34 11.47 -0.15 -1.68
C THR A 34 9.95 0.08 -1.79
N LYS A 35 9.17 -0.64 -0.99
CA LYS A 35 7.69 -0.60 -1.06
C LYS A 35 7.13 0.53 -0.21
N ILE A 36 6.10 1.21 -0.68
CA ILE A 36 5.39 2.24 0.10
C ILE A 36 4.03 1.67 0.53
N GLY A 37 3.82 1.61 1.85
CA GLY A 37 2.55 1.20 2.46
C GLY A 37 1.84 2.39 3.08
N CYS A 38 2.06 2.61 4.38
CA CYS A 38 1.42 3.73 5.12
C CYS A 38 1.86 5.13 4.69
N ASN A 39 3.04 5.25 4.06
CA ASN A 39 3.70 6.53 3.74
C ASN A 39 3.84 7.52 4.93
N ALA A 40 3.87 6.99 6.15
CA ALA A 40 3.84 7.76 7.41
C ALA A 40 4.93 7.31 8.42
N GLY A 41 5.79 6.36 8.05
CA GLY A 41 6.84 5.82 8.93
C GLY A 41 6.41 4.67 9.83
N ASP A 42 5.13 4.28 9.85
CA ASP A 42 4.62 3.28 10.79
C ASP A 42 4.85 1.82 10.36
N CYS A 43 4.77 1.53 9.06
CA CYS A 43 4.73 0.15 8.57
C CYS A 43 6.10 -0.46 8.24
N GLY A 44 7.16 0.35 8.11
CA GLY A 44 8.50 -0.10 7.73
C GLY A 44 8.67 -0.76 6.35
N ALA A 45 7.64 -0.81 5.49
CA ALA A 45 7.76 -1.43 4.17
C ALA A 45 8.81 -0.74 3.28
N CYS A 46 9.02 0.58 3.50
CA CYS A 46 9.96 1.42 2.78
C CYS A 46 11.36 1.47 3.42
N THR A 47 11.67 0.55 4.35
CA THR A 47 12.97 0.54 5.01
C THR A 47 14.09 0.32 4.00
N VAL A 48 15.09 1.18 4.06
CA VAL A 48 16.38 1.10 3.35
C VAL A 48 17.50 1.24 4.38
N LEU A 49 18.75 0.96 4.01
CA LEU A 49 19.90 1.34 4.84
C LEU A 49 20.42 2.69 4.37
N ILE A 50 20.64 3.61 5.30
CA ILE A 50 21.37 4.86 5.06
C ILE A 50 22.61 4.82 5.95
N ASP A 51 23.79 4.80 5.34
CA ASP A 51 25.07 4.68 6.02
C ASP A 51 25.11 3.50 7.02
N GLY A 52 24.51 2.37 6.61
CA GLY A 52 24.44 1.13 7.39
C GLY A 52 23.26 1.01 8.36
N ASN A 53 22.49 2.09 8.59
CA ASN A 53 21.40 2.09 9.56
C ASN A 53 20.04 1.95 8.88
N GLN A 54 19.16 1.09 9.38
CA GLN A 54 17.80 0.98 8.85
C GLN A 54 17.03 2.30 9.02
N THR A 55 16.34 2.74 7.97
CA THR A 55 15.56 3.99 7.99
C THR A 55 14.33 3.88 7.09
N CYS A 56 13.19 4.38 7.55
CA CYS A 56 12.00 4.53 6.72
C CYS A 56 12.22 5.61 5.65
N ALA A 57 12.48 5.22 4.40
CA ALA A 57 12.77 6.15 3.32
C ALA A 57 11.63 7.16 3.04
N CYS A 58 10.38 6.82 3.38
CA CYS A 58 9.27 7.76 3.24
C CYS A 58 9.38 8.98 4.18
N MET A 59 10.16 8.89 5.27
CA MET A 59 10.33 9.96 6.26
C MET A 59 11.60 10.79 6.05
N VAL A 60 12.37 10.50 4.99
CA VAL A 60 13.62 11.20 4.67
C VAL A 60 13.41 12.03 3.42
N SER A 61 13.84 13.29 3.42
CA SER A 61 13.85 14.11 2.20
C SER A 61 15.07 13.80 1.34
N ALA A 62 14.94 13.96 0.02
CA ALA A 62 16.01 13.70 -0.93
C ALA A 62 17.30 14.49 -0.62
N ALA A 63 17.17 15.76 -0.24
CA ALA A 63 18.33 16.59 0.12
C ALA A 63 19.06 16.10 1.38
N ARG A 64 18.36 15.45 2.32
CA ARG A 64 19.00 14.91 3.53
C ARG A 64 19.80 13.64 3.25
N ALA A 65 19.47 12.93 2.17
CA ALA A 65 20.13 11.70 1.77
C ALA A 65 21.32 11.93 0.82
N GLU A 66 21.52 13.16 0.34
CA GLU A 66 22.64 13.51 -0.53
C GLU A 66 23.98 13.31 0.20
N GLY A 67 24.91 12.61 -0.45
CA GLY A 67 26.22 12.26 0.12
C GLY A 67 26.24 11.02 1.02
N SER A 68 25.08 10.48 1.40
CA SER A 68 24.99 9.19 2.11
C SER A 68 25.04 8.00 1.16
N LYS A 69 25.45 6.84 1.68
CA LYS A 69 25.35 5.56 0.98
C LYS A 69 24.01 4.91 1.29
N ILE A 70 23.22 4.65 0.26
CA ILE A 70 21.90 4.04 0.40
C ILE A 70 21.95 2.60 -0.13
N ILE A 71 21.41 1.66 0.63
CA ILE A 71 21.23 0.27 0.17
C ILE A 71 19.75 -0.08 0.22
N THR A 72 19.22 -0.58 -0.89
CA THR A 72 17.86 -1.12 -1.01
C THR A 72 17.89 -2.64 -1.12
N VAL A 73 16.72 -3.28 -1.16
CA VAL A 73 16.64 -4.75 -1.28
C VAL A 73 17.31 -5.28 -2.56
N GLU A 74 17.28 -4.49 -3.64
CA GLU A 74 17.94 -4.82 -4.90
C GLU A 74 19.46 -4.94 -4.75
N GLY A 75 20.05 -4.23 -3.79
CA GLY A 75 21.49 -4.30 -3.48
C GLY A 75 21.89 -5.50 -2.63
N LEU A 76 20.94 -6.31 -2.13
CA LEU A 76 21.24 -7.47 -1.27
C LEU A 76 21.71 -8.71 -2.04
N ALA A 77 21.30 -8.84 -3.30
CA ALA A 77 21.68 -9.98 -4.15
C ALA A 77 22.86 -9.58 -5.05
N GLU A 78 23.94 -10.34 -5.00
CA GLU A 78 25.12 -10.10 -5.84
C GLU A 78 25.11 -11.03 -7.06
N ASN A 79 25.28 -10.49 -8.26
CA ASN A 79 25.30 -11.27 -9.51
C ASN A 79 24.09 -12.20 -9.69
N GLY A 80 22.92 -11.79 -9.20
CA GLY A 80 21.68 -12.57 -9.25
C GLY A 80 21.59 -13.71 -8.23
N GLN A 81 22.56 -13.85 -7.33
CA GLN A 81 22.54 -14.84 -6.27
C GLN A 81 21.99 -14.26 -4.97
N LEU A 82 21.03 -14.96 -4.37
CA LEU A 82 20.49 -14.60 -3.05
C LEU A 82 21.58 -14.72 -1.99
N ASN A 83 21.67 -13.74 -1.10
CA ASN A 83 22.52 -13.83 0.09
C ASN A 83 21.95 -14.83 1.12
N ALA A 84 22.70 -15.12 2.19
CA ALA A 84 22.28 -16.07 3.22
C ALA A 84 20.92 -15.70 3.84
N LEU A 85 20.70 -14.43 4.18
CA LEU A 85 19.44 -13.97 4.76
C LEU A 85 18.25 -14.21 3.82
N GLN A 86 18.38 -13.86 2.54
CA GLN A 86 17.35 -14.08 1.52
C GLN A 86 17.06 -15.57 1.32
N LYS A 87 18.10 -16.42 1.25
CA LYS A 87 17.94 -17.89 1.18
C LYS A 87 17.19 -18.42 2.41
N SER A 88 17.45 -17.87 3.60
CA SER A 88 16.75 -18.27 4.82
C SER A 88 15.28 -17.94 4.74
N PHE A 89 14.97 -16.70 4.37
CA PHE A 89 13.58 -16.25 4.23
C PHE A 89 12.83 -17.11 3.21
N HIS A 90 13.50 -17.53 2.14
CA HIS A 90 12.95 -18.44 1.16
C HIS A 90 12.63 -19.82 1.76
N ALA A 91 13.61 -20.44 2.41
CA ALA A 91 13.47 -21.78 2.99
C ALA A 91 12.42 -21.83 4.12
N PHE A 92 12.30 -20.77 4.91
CA PHE A 92 11.34 -20.67 6.01
C PHE A 92 9.94 -20.19 5.61
N GLY A 93 9.73 -19.84 4.34
CA GLY A 93 8.44 -19.30 3.88
C GLY A 93 8.11 -17.98 4.58
N ALA A 94 9.13 -17.18 4.88
CA ALA A 94 8.99 -15.88 5.56
C ALA A 94 8.36 -14.81 4.65
N ALA A 95 8.27 -15.07 3.34
CA ALA A 95 7.54 -14.27 2.38
C ALA A 95 6.21 -14.94 1.99
N GLN A 96 5.09 -14.29 2.33
CA GLN A 96 3.74 -14.68 1.87
C GLN A 96 3.25 -13.75 0.76
N CYS A 97 2.55 -12.66 1.09
CA CYS A 97 2.18 -11.65 0.09
C CYS A 97 3.41 -10.94 -0.49
N GLY A 98 4.47 -10.78 0.31
CA GLY A 98 5.76 -10.22 -0.11
C GLY A 98 5.91 -8.70 0.08
N ILE A 99 4.83 -7.95 0.35
CA ILE A 99 4.91 -6.47 0.36
C ILE A 99 5.84 -5.92 1.45
N CYS A 100 5.90 -6.56 2.62
CA CYS A 100 6.80 -6.17 3.71
C CYS A 100 8.21 -6.78 3.59
N THR A 101 8.40 -7.76 2.71
CA THR A 101 9.61 -8.59 2.68
C THR A 101 10.87 -7.76 2.41
N PRO A 102 10.89 -6.80 1.47
CA PRO A 102 12.02 -5.89 1.31
C PRO A 102 12.41 -5.16 2.59
N GLY A 103 11.46 -4.47 3.24
CA GLY A 103 11.72 -3.75 4.48
C GLY A 103 12.21 -4.65 5.62
N MET A 104 11.66 -5.87 5.73
CA MET A 104 12.10 -6.87 6.71
C MET A 104 13.54 -7.31 6.47
N LEU A 105 13.93 -7.52 5.21
CA LEU A 105 15.29 -7.89 4.85
C LEU A 105 16.27 -6.76 5.15
N MET A 106 15.91 -5.50 4.89
CA MET A 106 16.76 -4.36 5.23
C MET A 106 16.95 -4.22 6.74
N ALA A 107 15.86 -4.31 7.52
CA ALA A 107 15.92 -4.26 8.98
C ALA A 107 16.74 -5.40 9.59
N ALA A 108 16.57 -6.62 9.08
CA ALA A 108 17.35 -7.78 9.52
C ALA A 108 18.82 -7.71 9.09
N THR A 109 19.12 -7.09 7.94
CA THR A 109 20.50 -6.86 7.49
C THR A 109 21.23 -5.91 8.45
N ASP A 110 20.59 -4.81 8.83
CA ASP A 110 21.09 -3.90 9.86
C ASP A 110 21.35 -4.62 11.20
N LEU A 111 20.39 -5.43 11.67
CA LEU A 111 20.57 -6.22 12.89
C LEU A 111 21.81 -7.11 12.83
N LEU A 112 21.95 -7.88 11.74
CA LEU A 112 22.98 -8.90 11.61
C LEU A 112 24.39 -8.30 11.41
N GLN A 113 24.48 -7.08 10.87
CA GLN A 113 25.75 -6.35 10.79
C GLN A 113 26.28 -5.97 12.18
N HIS A 114 25.39 -5.63 13.11
CA HIS A 114 25.75 -5.20 14.46
C HIS A 114 25.77 -6.37 15.47
N ASN A 115 24.96 -7.39 15.24
CA ASN A 115 24.84 -8.58 16.08
C ASN A 115 24.67 -9.84 15.21
N PRO A 116 25.77 -10.52 14.84
CA PRO A 116 25.72 -11.69 13.97
C PRO A 116 24.97 -12.91 14.55
N SER A 117 24.75 -12.97 15.87
CA SER A 117 24.08 -14.09 16.55
C SER A 117 23.00 -13.57 17.52
N PRO A 118 21.93 -12.91 17.01
CA PRO A 118 20.95 -12.26 17.86
C PRO A 118 20.01 -13.27 18.51
N THR A 119 19.54 -12.97 19.72
CA THR A 119 18.49 -13.77 20.37
C THR A 119 17.12 -13.48 19.74
N GLU A 120 16.15 -14.37 19.91
CA GLU A 120 14.77 -14.14 19.45
C GLU A 120 14.19 -12.81 19.99
N ALA A 121 14.43 -12.50 21.26
CA ALA A 121 13.97 -11.25 21.87
C ALA A 121 14.59 -10.02 21.18
N THR A 122 15.89 -10.09 20.87
CA THR A 122 16.60 -9.01 20.14
C THR A 122 16.01 -8.84 18.74
N ILE A 123 15.74 -9.94 18.02
CA ILE A 123 15.13 -9.88 16.69
C ILE A 123 13.74 -9.23 16.75
N ARG A 124 12.91 -9.61 17.72
CA ARG A 124 11.56 -9.07 17.89
C ARG A 124 11.57 -7.56 18.12
N ASP A 125 12.48 -7.10 18.98
CA ASP A 125 12.63 -5.68 19.29
C ASP A 125 13.12 -4.90 18.04
N HIS A 126 14.18 -5.40 17.39
CA HIS A 126 14.80 -4.75 16.24
C HIS A 126 13.89 -4.65 15.01
N LEU A 127 13.00 -5.64 14.81
CA LEU A 127 12.04 -5.65 13.72
C LEU A 127 10.72 -4.93 14.05
N GLY A 128 10.54 -4.40 15.27
CA GLY A 128 9.29 -3.80 15.71
C GLY A 128 8.77 -2.67 14.82
N GLY A 129 9.67 -2.00 14.08
CA GLY A 129 9.35 -0.95 13.12
C GLY A 129 8.90 -1.43 11.73
N VAL A 130 8.85 -2.74 11.46
CA VAL A 130 8.40 -3.31 10.18
C VAL A 130 7.20 -4.22 10.41
N LEU A 131 6.04 -3.84 9.90
CA LEU A 131 4.79 -4.55 10.15
C LEU A 131 4.53 -5.65 9.11
N CYS A 132 4.10 -6.82 9.58
CA CYS A 132 3.65 -7.92 8.72
C CYS A 132 2.25 -8.39 9.11
N ARG A 133 1.32 -8.39 8.15
CA ARG A 133 -0.06 -8.84 8.37
C ARG A 133 -0.33 -10.30 8.00
N CYS A 134 0.61 -10.97 7.34
CA CYS A 134 0.41 -12.32 6.80
C CYS A 134 1.02 -13.43 7.66
N THR A 135 2.22 -13.22 8.21
CA THR A 135 3.04 -14.33 8.76
C THR A 135 2.91 -14.52 10.28
N GLY A 136 2.39 -13.52 11.00
CA GLY A 136 2.47 -13.49 12.46
C GLY A 136 3.90 -13.45 13.00
N TYR A 137 4.87 -13.01 12.18
CA TYR A 137 6.31 -12.84 12.48
C TYR A 137 7.12 -14.13 12.73
N GLN A 138 6.52 -15.21 13.21
CA GLN A 138 7.26 -16.40 13.64
C GLN A 138 8.19 -16.96 12.56
N LYS A 139 7.75 -17.02 11.29
CA LYS A 139 8.58 -17.50 10.18
C LYS A 139 9.75 -16.58 9.83
N ILE A 140 9.58 -15.27 10.02
CA ILE A 140 10.62 -14.26 9.80
C ILE A 140 11.70 -14.41 10.87
N ILE A 141 11.30 -14.48 12.14
CA ILE A 141 12.20 -14.69 13.27
C ILE A 141 12.97 -16.01 13.11
N GLN A 142 12.28 -17.10 12.78
CA GLN A 142 12.91 -18.40 12.53
C GLN A 142 13.94 -18.33 11.39
N ALA A 143 13.67 -17.58 10.33
CA ALA A 143 14.63 -17.40 9.23
C ALA A 143 15.91 -16.69 9.71
N ILE A 144 15.78 -15.65 10.54
CA ILE A 144 16.94 -14.88 11.04
C ILE A 144 17.76 -15.70 12.04
N LEU A 145 17.11 -16.48 12.91
CA LEU A 145 17.81 -17.36 13.85
C LEU A 145 18.60 -18.49 13.17
N ASN A 146 18.26 -18.84 11.94
CA ASN A 146 18.78 -20.02 11.25
C ASN A 146 19.56 -19.67 9.98
N ILE A 147 20.16 -18.48 9.87
CA ILE A 147 20.89 -18.08 8.65
C ILE A 147 22.10 -18.99 8.35
N GLU A 148 22.76 -19.49 9.39
CA GLU A 148 23.98 -20.31 9.24
C GLU A 148 23.66 -21.77 8.88
N THR A 149 22.43 -22.22 9.12
CA THR A 149 22.04 -23.63 8.94
C THR A 149 21.34 -23.89 7.60
N ILE A 150 21.20 -22.87 6.74
CA ILE A 150 20.45 -22.95 5.47
C ILE A 150 20.99 -24.02 4.54
N ASP A 151 22.32 -24.16 4.44
CA ASP A 151 22.93 -25.19 3.59
C ASP A 151 22.53 -26.61 4.04
N ASN A 152 22.10 -26.77 5.30
CA ASN A 152 21.57 -28.01 5.88
C ASN A 152 20.02 -28.04 5.99
N ALA A 153 19.35 -26.88 5.88
CA ALA A 153 17.90 -26.75 6.11
C ALA A 153 17.04 -27.18 4.93
N GLY A 154 17.66 -27.60 3.81
CA GLY A 154 17.05 -28.37 2.74
C GLY A 154 15.78 -27.73 2.18
N ILE A 155 15.94 -26.86 1.19
CA ILE A 155 14.91 -26.69 0.17
C ILE A 155 14.86 -28.03 -0.59
N VAL A 156 14.10 -28.98 -0.03
CA VAL A 156 13.96 -30.30 -0.62
C VAL A 156 12.77 -30.23 -1.56
N ASP A 157 13.03 -30.37 -2.86
CA ASP A 157 11.98 -30.74 -3.79
C ASP A 157 11.43 -32.08 -3.32
N PRO A 158 10.16 -32.17 -2.90
CA PRO A 158 9.59 -33.41 -2.40
C PRO A 158 9.58 -34.51 -3.48
N GLY A 159 9.77 -34.16 -4.76
CA GLY A 159 9.69 -35.09 -5.87
C GLY A 159 8.25 -35.34 -6.29
N ILE A 160 8.10 -35.96 -7.46
CA ILE A 160 6.81 -36.24 -8.07
C ILE A 160 6.01 -37.20 -7.18
N GLY A 161 4.78 -36.81 -6.83
CA GLY A 161 3.86 -37.63 -6.04
C GLY A 161 3.98 -37.46 -4.52
N SER A 162 4.90 -36.65 -4.01
CA SER A 162 5.14 -36.49 -2.57
C SER A 162 4.93 -35.07 -2.05
N ALA A 163 4.33 -34.17 -2.86
CA ALA A 163 4.15 -32.77 -2.50
C ALA A 163 3.07 -32.53 -1.42
N VAL A 164 2.05 -33.39 -1.32
CA VAL A 164 0.95 -33.21 -0.37
C VAL A 164 1.45 -33.40 1.06
N GLY A 165 1.33 -32.34 1.88
CA GLY A 165 1.81 -32.33 3.27
C GLY A 165 3.31 -32.05 3.44
N ALA A 166 4.08 -32.00 2.35
CA ALA A 166 5.48 -31.65 2.38
C ALA A 166 5.68 -30.13 2.52
N ARG A 167 6.80 -29.75 3.15
CA ARG A 167 7.26 -28.35 3.19
C ARG A 167 7.90 -28.00 1.84
N ALA A 168 7.06 -27.71 0.86
CA ALA A 168 7.52 -27.26 -0.44
C ALA A 168 7.94 -25.78 -0.39
N VAL A 169 8.94 -25.44 -1.20
CA VAL A 169 9.34 -24.06 -1.40
C VAL A 169 8.42 -23.35 -2.38
N LYS A 170 8.16 -22.08 -2.08
CA LYS A 170 7.28 -21.24 -2.86
C LYS A 170 7.95 -20.79 -4.16
N ILE A 171 7.38 -21.18 -5.29
CA ILE A 171 7.87 -20.82 -6.63
C ILE A 171 7.84 -19.30 -6.89
N ASP A 172 6.95 -18.58 -6.22
CA ASP A 172 6.80 -17.12 -6.28
C ASP A 172 7.62 -16.39 -5.21
N GLY A 173 8.53 -17.09 -4.52
CA GLY A 173 9.28 -16.53 -3.39
C GLY A 173 10.44 -15.62 -3.80
N ILE A 174 11.17 -15.95 -4.86
CA ILE A 174 12.44 -15.27 -5.21
C ILE A 174 12.20 -13.78 -5.50
N GLN A 175 11.20 -13.45 -6.31
CA GLN A 175 10.92 -12.07 -6.70
C GLN A 175 10.57 -11.18 -5.50
N LYS A 176 9.94 -11.75 -4.47
CA LYS A 176 9.60 -11.05 -3.22
C LYS A 176 10.84 -10.74 -2.36
N LEU A 177 11.89 -11.55 -2.49
CA LEU A 177 13.14 -11.43 -1.74
C LEU A 177 14.12 -10.47 -2.39
N THR A 178 14.05 -10.31 -3.71
CA THR A 178 14.93 -9.42 -4.49
C THR A 178 14.32 -8.05 -4.75
N GLY A 179 13.06 -7.82 -4.36
CA GLY A 179 12.31 -6.60 -4.70
C GLY A 179 11.78 -6.57 -6.14
N ALA A 180 12.00 -7.63 -6.92
CA ALA A 180 11.56 -7.73 -8.31
C ALA A 180 10.05 -7.99 -8.45
N GLU A 181 9.38 -8.48 -7.40
CA GLU A 181 7.92 -8.66 -7.39
C GLU A 181 7.22 -7.32 -7.61
N LYS A 182 6.32 -7.28 -8.58
CA LYS A 182 5.62 -6.07 -9.00
C LYS A 182 4.19 -6.10 -8.47
N PHE A 183 3.86 -5.11 -7.64
CA PHE A 183 2.51 -4.83 -7.19
C PHE A 183 1.89 -3.74 -8.07
N GLY A 184 0.60 -3.45 -7.86
CA GLY A 184 -0.14 -2.49 -8.69
C GLY A 184 0.55 -1.12 -8.82
N ASP A 185 1.06 -0.59 -7.70
CA ASP A 185 1.78 0.69 -7.66
C ASP A 185 3.14 0.66 -8.37
N ASP A 186 3.74 -0.53 -8.56
CA ASP A 186 5.07 -0.65 -9.17
C ASP A 186 5.03 -0.64 -10.72
N SER A 187 3.83 -0.67 -11.31
CA SER A 187 3.63 -0.96 -12.73
C SER A 187 2.92 0.16 -13.51
N ALA A 188 2.63 1.29 -12.86
CA ALA A 188 1.95 2.41 -13.53
C ALA A 188 2.83 2.98 -14.67
N PRO A 189 2.30 3.10 -15.91
CA PRO A 189 3.03 3.75 -17.00
C PRO A 189 3.30 5.22 -16.71
N LYS A 190 4.48 5.75 -17.08
CA LYS A 190 4.85 7.16 -16.78
C LYS A 190 3.87 8.21 -17.34
N ASN A 191 3.16 7.89 -18.42
CA ASN A 191 2.22 8.79 -19.09
C ASN A 191 0.75 8.45 -18.76
N SER A 192 0.48 7.68 -17.71
CA SER A 192 -0.90 7.40 -17.30
C SER A 192 -1.54 8.61 -16.62
N LEU A 193 -2.84 8.79 -16.85
CA LEU A 193 -3.64 9.71 -16.04
C LEU A 193 -3.78 9.17 -14.63
N TRP A 194 -3.82 10.08 -13.66
CA TRP A 194 -4.10 9.78 -12.27
C TRP A 194 -5.57 10.00 -11.97
N ILE A 195 -6.08 9.18 -11.04
CA ILE A 195 -7.45 9.31 -10.53
C ILE A 195 -7.41 9.47 -9.01
N ARG A 196 -8.08 10.51 -8.50
CA ARG A 196 -8.27 10.74 -7.06
C ARG A 196 -9.75 10.78 -6.74
N ALA A 197 -10.22 9.77 -6.00
CA ALA A 197 -11.59 9.75 -5.50
C ALA A 197 -11.76 10.78 -4.37
N ILE A 198 -12.74 11.66 -4.52
CA ILE A 198 -13.16 12.61 -3.49
C ILE A 198 -14.24 11.94 -2.66
N ARG A 199 -14.05 11.96 -1.34
CA ARG A 199 -14.81 11.15 -0.40
C ARG A 199 -15.53 12.02 0.60
N SER A 200 -16.70 11.58 1.04
CA SER A 200 -17.48 12.28 2.05
C SER A 200 -16.68 12.51 3.35
N PRO A 201 -16.62 13.74 3.88
CA PRO A 201 -16.14 13.99 5.23
C PRO A 201 -17.18 13.65 6.30
N PHE A 202 -18.46 13.50 5.91
CA PHE A 202 -19.60 13.29 6.79
C PHE A 202 -20.02 11.81 6.87
N TRP A 203 -20.55 11.42 8.02
CA TRP A 203 -21.13 10.09 8.23
C TRP A 203 -22.45 9.91 7.49
N ARG A 204 -23.21 11.00 7.32
CA ARG A 204 -24.43 11.05 6.53
C ARG A 204 -24.64 12.49 6.06
N ALA A 205 -24.92 12.68 4.77
CA ALA A 205 -25.20 14.00 4.22
C ALA A 205 -25.91 13.88 2.87
N ASN A 206 -26.70 14.89 2.52
CA ASN A 206 -27.01 15.17 1.13
C ASN A 206 -25.95 16.09 0.54
N PHE A 207 -25.78 16.06 -0.77
CA PHE A 207 -24.87 16.96 -1.46
C PHE A 207 -25.39 17.38 -2.83
N GLU A 208 -24.97 18.57 -3.24
CA GLU A 208 -25.20 19.09 -4.58
C GLU A 208 -23.86 19.43 -5.24
N ILE A 209 -23.75 19.15 -6.53
CA ILE A 209 -22.54 19.43 -7.32
C ILE A 209 -22.81 20.65 -8.20
N GLY A 210 -21.95 21.66 -8.07
CA GLY A 210 -21.95 22.88 -8.88
C GLY A 210 -21.26 22.74 -10.23
N ASP A 211 -20.69 23.84 -10.74
CA ASP A 211 -20.11 23.89 -12.09
C ASP A 211 -18.72 23.25 -12.17
N LEU A 212 -18.69 21.93 -12.41
CA LEU A 212 -17.46 21.19 -12.63
C LEU A 212 -16.74 21.58 -13.93
N LYS A 213 -17.46 21.99 -14.98
CA LYS A 213 -16.84 22.30 -16.28
C LYS A 213 -15.97 23.55 -16.18
N SER A 214 -16.48 24.58 -15.52
CA SER A 214 -15.70 25.79 -15.25
C SER A 214 -14.54 25.49 -14.30
N PHE A 215 -14.73 24.62 -13.31
CA PHE A 215 -13.66 24.22 -12.39
C PHE A 215 -12.50 23.54 -13.13
N VAL A 216 -12.79 22.54 -13.98
CA VAL A 216 -11.80 21.87 -14.84
C VAL A 216 -11.10 22.86 -15.75
N LYS A 217 -11.84 23.71 -16.47
CA LYS A 217 -11.27 24.70 -17.40
C LYS A 217 -10.30 25.67 -16.72
N ASN A 218 -10.51 25.96 -15.44
CA ASN A 218 -9.72 26.94 -14.68
C ASN A 218 -8.60 26.30 -13.84
N THR A 219 -8.41 24.98 -13.95
CA THR A 219 -7.44 24.24 -13.14
C THR A 219 -6.45 23.53 -14.05
N ASP A 220 -5.23 24.05 -14.15
CA ASP A 220 -4.18 23.47 -14.99
C ASP A 220 -3.83 22.04 -14.53
N GLY A 221 -3.74 21.12 -15.49
CA GLY A 221 -3.42 19.71 -15.25
C GLY A 221 -4.59 18.85 -14.76
N LEU A 222 -5.75 19.44 -14.44
CA LEU A 222 -7.00 18.69 -14.24
C LEU A 222 -7.69 18.49 -15.59
N LEU A 223 -7.87 17.24 -16.01
CA LEU A 223 -8.44 16.90 -17.31
C LEU A 223 -9.94 16.71 -17.26
N ASP A 224 -10.45 16.06 -16.22
CA ASP A 224 -11.87 15.78 -16.07
C ASP A 224 -12.26 15.55 -14.60
N ILE A 225 -13.56 15.63 -14.32
CA ILE A 225 -14.16 15.21 -13.05
C ILE A 225 -15.31 14.25 -13.35
N LEU A 226 -15.13 12.99 -12.98
CA LEU A 226 -16.12 11.95 -13.14
C LEU A 226 -17.08 11.91 -11.95
N THR A 227 -18.36 11.77 -12.25
CA THR A 227 -19.46 11.64 -11.29
C THR A 227 -20.21 10.34 -11.52
N ALA A 228 -21.21 10.06 -10.68
CA ALA A 228 -22.13 8.94 -10.90
C ALA A 228 -22.80 8.95 -12.30
N LYS A 229 -22.96 10.12 -12.94
CA LYS A 229 -23.55 10.25 -14.27
C LYS A 229 -22.66 9.68 -15.38
N ASP A 230 -21.37 9.52 -15.12
CA ASP A 230 -20.37 9.05 -16.08
C ASP A 230 -20.19 7.53 -16.04
N ILE A 231 -20.87 6.85 -15.10
CA ILE A 231 -20.81 5.40 -14.95
C ILE A 231 -21.83 4.75 -15.90
N PRO A 232 -21.39 3.98 -16.92
CA PRO A 232 -22.31 3.29 -17.81
C PRO A 232 -23.03 2.15 -17.09
N GLY A 233 -24.33 2.01 -17.34
CA GLY A 233 -25.13 0.92 -16.80
C GLY A 233 -25.54 1.15 -15.34
N ASN A 234 -25.27 0.17 -14.48
CA ASN A 234 -25.66 0.22 -13.07
C ASN A 234 -24.54 0.82 -12.21
N ASN A 235 -24.82 1.93 -11.54
CA ASN A 235 -23.91 2.55 -10.57
C ASN A 235 -23.78 1.73 -9.27
N GLY A 236 -24.53 0.65 -9.07
CA GLY A 236 -24.46 -0.19 -7.88
C GLY A 236 -23.51 -1.40 -8.01
N PHE A 237 -22.74 -1.68 -6.96
CA PHE A 237 -22.01 -2.93 -6.75
C PHE A 237 -22.45 -3.63 -5.46
N GLY A 238 -22.12 -4.91 -5.34
CA GLY A 238 -22.56 -5.78 -4.25
C GLY A 238 -22.25 -7.25 -4.55
N ILE A 239 -22.23 -8.09 -3.53
CA ILE A 239 -21.90 -9.53 -3.67
C ILE A 239 -22.98 -10.27 -4.46
N TYR A 240 -24.26 -9.95 -4.23
CA TYR A 240 -25.37 -10.62 -4.90
C TYR A 240 -25.74 -9.93 -6.23
N PRO A 241 -26.22 -10.68 -7.24
CA PRO A 241 -26.54 -10.13 -8.56
C PRO A 241 -27.64 -9.05 -8.53
N ASP A 242 -28.61 -9.21 -7.64
CA ASP A 242 -29.83 -8.42 -7.49
C ASP A 242 -29.78 -7.41 -6.34
N VAL A 243 -28.85 -7.60 -5.39
CA VAL A 243 -28.61 -6.65 -4.28
C VAL A 243 -27.39 -5.78 -4.64
N LYS A 244 -27.68 -4.64 -5.26
CA LYS A 244 -26.70 -3.59 -5.63
C LYS A 244 -27.04 -2.29 -4.91
N ASP A 245 -26.78 -2.27 -3.61
CA ASP A 245 -27.16 -1.21 -2.68
C ASP A 245 -26.04 -0.19 -2.43
N GLN A 246 -24.79 -0.52 -2.77
CA GLN A 246 -23.64 0.37 -2.65
C GLN A 246 -23.28 0.99 -4.00
N PRO A 247 -23.37 2.34 -4.16
CA PRO A 247 -22.98 2.97 -5.40
C PRO A 247 -21.44 3.03 -5.54
N ALA A 248 -20.93 2.96 -6.77
CA ALA A 248 -19.52 3.19 -7.08
C ALA A 248 -19.13 4.66 -6.86
N LEU A 249 -20.02 5.59 -7.22
CA LEU A 249 -19.98 7.00 -6.82
C LEU A 249 -21.37 7.41 -6.32
N ALA A 250 -21.45 8.03 -5.14
CA ALA A 250 -22.71 8.51 -4.60
C ALA A 250 -23.38 9.53 -5.56
N GLU A 251 -24.71 9.51 -5.62
CA GLU A 251 -25.46 10.38 -6.55
C GLU A 251 -25.98 11.66 -5.92
N LYS A 252 -26.51 11.56 -4.70
CA LYS A 252 -27.17 12.66 -3.98
C LYS A 252 -26.96 12.63 -2.47
N THR A 253 -26.82 11.43 -1.92
CA THR A 253 -26.66 11.20 -0.50
C THR A 253 -25.48 10.29 -0.26
N VAL A 254 -24.75 10.57 0.82
CA VAL A 254 -23.69 9.73 1.37
C VAL A 254 -24.17 9.15 2.69
N ARG A 255 -23.86 7.88 2.91
CA ARG A 255 -24.36 7.00 3.97
C ARG A 255 -23.30 6.65 4.99
N TYR A 256 -22.03 6.90 4.66
CA TYR A 256 -20.92 6.71 5.58
C TYR A 256 -19.76 7.66 5.24
N ARG A 257 -18.94 7.93 6.26
CA ARG A 257 -17.73 8.73 6.09
C ARG A 257 -16.76 7.97 5.19
N GLY A 258 -16.29 8.64 4.14
CA GLY A 258 -15.41 8.03 3.15
C GLY A 258 -16.12 7.49 1.91
N GLU A 259 -17.45 7.56 1.82
CA GLU A 259 -18.16 7.19 0.59
C GLU A 259 -17.71 8.09 -0.58
N PRO A 260 -17.29 7.52 -1.72
CA PRO A 260 -16.79 8.31 -2.85
C PRO A 260 -17.94 9.02 -3.57
N VAL A 261 -17.75 10.28 -3.93
CA VAL A 261 -18.77 11.14 -4.55
C VAL A 261 -18.44 11.49 -6.00
N LEU A 262 -17.18 11.83 -6.24
CA LEU A 262 -16.66 12.12 -7.58
C LEU A 262 -15.19 11.71 -7.66
N ALA A 263 -14.62 11.70 -8.86
CA ALA A 263 -13.22 11.38 -9.09
C ALA A 263 -12.56 12.41 -9.99
N LEU A 264 -11.46 13.00 -9.51
CA LEU A 264 -10.62 13.90 -10.30
C LEU A 264 -9.73 13.08 -11.21
N VAL A 265 -9.60 13.47 -12.47
CA VAL A 265 -8.75 12.82 -13.47
C VAL A 265 -7.78 13.84 -14.04
N GLY A 266 -6.47 13.57 -14.00
CA GLY A 266 -5.48 14.54 -14.44
C GLY A 266 -4.04 14.13 -14.17
N ASP A 267 -3.16 15.12 -14.23
CA ASP A 267 -1.77 15.00 -13.78
C ASP A 267 -1.72 14.80 -12.27
N HIS A 268 -0.79 13.97 -11.79
CA HIS A 268 -0.66 13.65 -10.35
C HIS A 268 -0.60 14.92 -9.48
N ASP A 269 0.37 15.80 -9.76
CA ASP A 269 0.60 16.98 -8.93
C ASP A 269 -0.58 17.95 -8.97
N ALA A 270 -1.26 18.05 -10.11
CA ALA A 270 -2.44 18.90 -10.26
C ALA A 270 -3.60 18.39 -9.41
N ILE A 271 -3.96 17.10 -9.51
CA ILE A 271 -5.11 16.57 -8.78
C ILE A 271 -4.88 16.48 -7.27
N TYR A 272 -3.63 16.31 -6.82
CA TYR A 272 -3.29 16.28 -5.40
C TYR A 272 -3.07 17.67 -4.79
N ALA A 273 -2.84 18.71 -5.60
CA ALA A 273 -2.79 20.09 -5.13
C ALA A 273 -4.18 20.70 -4.82
N ILE A 274 -5.26 20.12 -5.37
CA ILE A 274 -6.63 20.56 -5.12
C ILE A 274 -7.03 20.18 -3.68
N ASP A 275 -7.44 21.18 -2.91
CA ASP A 275 -8.08 20.98 -1.60
C ASP A 275 -9.54 20.59 -1.80
N ASP A 276 -10.00 19.57 -1.08
CA ASP A 276 -11.36 19.03 -1.21
C ASP A 276 -12.42 20.11 -0.94
N LYS A 277 -12.11 21.13 -0.12
CA LYS A 277 -13.03 22.23 0.21
C LYS A 277 -13.26 23.21 -0.94
N ASP A 278 -12.33 23.25 -1.90
CA ASP A 278 -12.39 24.18 -3.03
C ASP A 278 -13.24 23.60 -4.18
N LEU A 279 -13.54 22.30 -4.13
CA LEU A 279 -14.44 21.66 -5.07
C LEU A 279 -15.86 22.21 -4.91
N PRO A 280 -16.61 22.39 -6.01
CA PRO A 280 -17.96 22.94 -5.98
C PRO A 280 -18.97 21.88 -5.49
N ILE A 281 -18.81 21.40 -4.26
CA ILE A 281 -19.70 20.46 -3.58
C ILE A 281 -20.34 21.18 -2.40
N LEU A 282 -21.66 21.35 -2.45
CA LEU A 282 -22.44 21.88 -1.34
C LEU A 282 -22.98 20.73 -0.50
N TRP A 283 -22.54 20.64 0.75
CA TRP A 283 -22.96 19.60 1.68
C TRP A 283 -24.09 20.05 2.60
N SER A 284 -25.03 19.15 2.85
CA SER A 284 -26.08 19.27 3.88
C SER A 284 -25.97 18.07 4.82
N GLU A 285 -25.23 18.23 5.92
CA GLU A 285 -25.01 17.17 6.90
C GLU A 285 -26.32 16.75 7.58
N GLU A 286 -26.47 15.44 7.79
CA GLU A 286 -27.62 14.84 8.48
C GLU A 286 -27.15 14.04 9.71
N GLU A 287 -28.05 13.81 10.67
CA GLU A 287 -27.72 12.98 11.84
C GLU A 287 -27.47 11.52 11.39
N PRO A 288 -26.29 10.95 11.72
CA PRO A 288 -25.97 9.60 11.29
C PRO A 288 -26.76 8.55 12.08
N LEU A 289 -27.28 7.55 11.37
CA LEU A 289 -27.93 6.39 11.94
C LEU A 289 -26.85 5.38 12.40
N GLN A 290 -26.40 5.50 13.65
CA GLN A 290 -25.33 4.69 14.22
C GLN A 290 -25.84 3.55 15.11
N GLY A 291 -25.08 2.46 15.14
CA GLY A 291 -25.42 1.25 15.90
C GLY A 291 -26.50 0.42 15.20
N PHE A 292 -27.07 -0.55 15.93
CA PHE A 292 -28.12 -1.42 15.40
C PHE A 292 -29.52 -0.89 15.74
N ASP A 293 -29.71 -0.33 16.93
CA ASP A 293 -31.06 0.03 17.41
C ASP A 293 -31.66 1.23 16.67
N LYS A 294 -30.86 2.28 16.42
CA LYS A 294 -31.36 3.49 15.74
C LYS A 294 -31.86 3.23 14.32
N PRO A 295 -31.10 2.55 13.43
CA PRO A 295 -31.62 2.21 12.10
C PRO A 295 -32.83 1.28 12.11
N LEU A 296 -32.98 0.42 13.13
CA LEU A 296 -34.06 -0.57 13.24
C LEU A 296 -35.31 -0.02 13.96
N ALA A 297 -35.25 1.18 14.52
CA ALA A 297 -36.36 1.78 15.24
C ALA A 297 -37.56 2.09 14.32
N GLU A 298 -38.77 1.98 14.86
CA GLU A 298 -39.97 2.36 14.13
C GLU A 298 -39.93 3.85 13.74
N GLY A 299 -40.14 4.15 12.47
CA GLY A 299 -40.09 5.52 11.94
C GLY A 299 -38.67 6.06 11.70
N ALA A 300 -37.62 5.23 11.85
CA ALA A 300 -36.26 5.63 11.46
C ALA A 300 -36.17 5.96 9.97
N ASP A 301 -35.33 6.94 9.63
CA ASP A 301 -34.99 7.25 8.24
C ASP A 301 -34.43 6.00 7.54
N LEU A 302 -34.77 5.83 6.26
CA LEU A 302 -34.25 4.73 5.46
C LEU A 302 -32.87 5.07 4.89
N ILE A 303 -31.85 4.28 5.22
CA ILE A 303 -30.50 4.34 4.63
C ILE A 303 -30.57 4.05 3.13
N HIS A 304 -31.40 3.07 2.75
CA HIS A 304 -31.72 2.74 1.37
C HIS A 304 -33.23 2.86 1.18
N PRO A 305 -33.72 3.76 0.32
CA PRO A 305 -35.17 3.95 0.10
C PRO A 305 -35.91 2.66 -0.31
N SER A 306 -35.22 1.72 -0.94
CA SER A 306 -35.77 0.43 -1.37
C SER A 306 -35.69 -0.68 -0.33
N ARG A 307 -35.21 -0.41 0.90
CA ARG A 307 -35.02 -1.40 1.97
C ARG A 307 -35.83 -1.01 3.20
N PRO A 308 -37.09 -1.49 3.30
CA PRO A 308 -37.93 -1.25 4.46
C PRO A 308 -37.23 -1.67 5.76
N GLY A 309 -37.35 -0.86 6.80
CA GLY A 309 -36.79 -1.14 8.13
C GLY A 309 -35.27 -1.18 8.21
N ASN A 310 -34.55 -0.71 7.17
CA ASN A 310 -33.08 -0.81 7.10
C ASN A 310 -32.53 -2.24 7.16
N ILE A 311 -33.33 -3.23 6.75
CA ILE A 311 -32.94 -4.64 6.70
C ILE A 311 -32.54 -5.02 5.27
N LEU A 312 -31.29 -5.46 5.10
CA LEU A 312 -30.78 -5.88 3.80
C LEU A 312 -31.20 -7.31 3.43
N ALA A 313 -31.10 -8.23 4.39
CA ALA A 313 -31.46 -9.63 4.25
C ALA A 313 -31.81 -10.23 5.62
N GLU A 314 -32.74 -11.19 5.61
CA GLU A 314 -33.09 -12.01 6.77
C GLU A 314 -32.68 -13.46 6.48
N GLY A 315 -32.13 -14.14 7.48
CA GLY A 315 -31.75 -15.55 7.39
C GLY A 315 -32.54 -16.39 8.38
N CYS A 316 -32.72 -17.67 8.08
CA CYS A 316 -33.11 -18.65 9.08
C CYS A 316 -31.85 -19.09 9.84
N VAL A 317 -31.85 -18.94 11.16
CA VAL A 317 -30.86 -19.56 12.05
C VAL A 317 -31.32 -20.96 12.41
#